data_AF-A0A6A0H6N5-F1
#
_entry.id   AF-A0A6A0H6N5-F1
#
_cell.length_a   1.000
_cell.length_b   1.000
_cell.length_c   1.000
_cell.angle_alpha   90.00
_cell.angle_beta   90.00
_cell.angle_gamma   90.00
#
_symmetry.space_group_name_H-M   'P 1'
#
loop_
_entity.id
_entity.type
_entity.pdbx_description
1 polymer ?
#
loop_
_entity_poly.entity_id
_entity_poly.type
_entity_poly.pdbx_seq_one_letter_code
_entity_poly.pdbx_strand_id
1 'polypeptide(L)'
;MFGRAWKACLGSLFDIAASIMNSSGIVVEFTDCRNIVSRILNSFCIDVIALNSPDISGRVLNSSYISTRVLNSSYDSTRVLNSSYVSTRVLNCSYVSTRVLNSSYVSTRVLYSSYASIRVLNNSYVSTVVPNSSYVSTRVLNCSNVSTVVLNSSNVYQSPEQHLCLYQSPELHLCLYQSPEQLLCLPES
;
A
#
# COMPACT_ATOMS: atom_id res chain seq x y z
N MET A 1 -12.16 11.68 -24.07
CA MET A 1 -12.88 10.42 -23.79
C MET A 1 -12.77 10.12 -22.31
N PHE A 2 -13.76 10.56 -21.55
CA PHE A 2 -13.77 10.52 -20.09
C PHE A 2 -13.94 9.09 -19.58
N GLY A 3 -13.19 8.75 -18.53
CA GLY A 3 -13.19 7.44 -17.91
C GLY A 3 -14.56 7.00 -17.42
N ARG A 4 -14.72 5.68 -17.25
CA ARG A 4 -15.90 5.12 -16.60
C ARG A 4 -15.89 5.55 -15.13
N ALA A 5 -16.65 6.59 -14.80
CA ALA A 5 -16.90 7.01 -13.44
C ALA A 5 -18.10 6.23 -12.89
N TRP A 6 -17.89 5.40 -11.87
CA TRP A 6 -18.97 4.66 -11.20
C TRP A 6 -18.95 5.01 -9.72
N LYS A 7 -20.11 5.40 -9.18
CA LYS A 7 -20.33 5.44 -7.74
C LYS A 7 -21.19 4.23 -7.40
N ALA A 8 -20.67 3.32 -6.60
CA ALA A 8 -21.37 2.09 -6.25
C ALA A 8 -21.73 2.08 -4.76
N CYS A 9 -23.05 2.18 -4.56
CA CYS A 9 -23.91 1.88 -3.40
C CYS A 9 -23.99 2.83 -2.19
N LEU A 10 -25.24 2.92 -1.72
CA LEU A 10 -25.79 3.56 -0.52
C LEU A 10 -26.90 2.60 -0.03
N GLY A 11 -26.55 1.60 0.80
CA GLY A 11 -27.54 0.70 1.41
C GLY A 11 -27.23 -0.81 1.30
N SER A 12 -26.89 -1.40 2.45
CA SER A 12 -26.73 -2.81 2.83
C SER A 12 -26.40 -3.87 1.75
N LEU A 13 -25.19 -4.43 1.87
CA LEU A 13 -24.85 -5.85 1.58
C LEU A 13 -24.73 -6.30 0.11
N PHE A 14 -24.24 -5.46 -0.81
CA PHE A 14 -23.87 -5.94 -2.15
C PHE A 14 -22.38 -6.29 -2.25
N ASP A 15 -22.12 -7.43 -2.90
CA ASP A 15 -20.79 -7.82 -3.35
C ASP A 15 -20.57 -7.26 -4.76
N ILE A 16 -19.45 -6.56 -4.96
CA ILE A 16 -19.09 -6.00 -6.26
C ILE A 16 -17.95 -6.82 -6.84
N ALA A 17 -18.19 -7.42 -8.00
CA ALA A 17 -17.16 -8.04 -8.82
C ALA A 17 -17.06 -7.30 -10.16
N ALA A 18 -16.00 -6.50 -10.33
CA ALA A 18 -15.75 -5.77 -11.57
C ALA A 18 -14.55 -6.36 -12.31
N SER A 19 -14.75 -6.72 -13.57
CA SER A 19 -13.68 -7.10 -14.50
C SER A 19 -13.63 -6.11 -15.66
N ILE A 20 -12.59 -5.28 -15.72
CA ILE A 20 -12.42 -4.25 -16.75
C ILE A 20 -11.23 -4.64 -17.63
N MET A 21 -11.49 -4.92 -18.91
CA MET A 21 -10.44 -5.36 -19.83
C MET A 21 -9.60 -4.19 -20.36
N ASN A 22 -10.24 -3.17 -20.95
CA ASN A 22 -9.55 -1.99 -21.47
C ASN A 22 -10.35 -0.74 -21.10
N SER A 23 -9.69 0.26 -20.53
CA SER A 23 -10.27 1.58 -20.27
C SER A 23 -9.24 2.68 -20.49
N SER A 24 -9.68 3.86 -20.95
CA SER A 24 -8.82 5.05 -20.93
C SER A 24 -8.69 5.64 -19.52
N GLY A 25 -9.61 5.31 -18.61
CA GLY A 25 -9.59 5.79 -17.24
C GLY A 25 -10.68 5.15 -16.41
N ILE A 26 -10.37 4.87 -15.16
CA ILE A 26 -11.28 4.25 -14.20
C ILE A 26 -11.27 5.14 -12.96
N VAL A 27 -12.43 5.68 -12.60
CA VAL A 27 -12.60 6.43 -11.36
C VAL A 27 -13.79 5.81 -10.64
N VAL A 28 -13.57 5.18 -9.49
CA VAL A 28 -14.64 4.47 -8.80
C VAL A 28 -14.62 4.81 -7.33
N GLU A 29 -15.81 5.08 -6.80
CA GLU A 29 -16.06 5.26 -5.38
C GLU A 29 -17.02 4.18 -4.91
N PHE A 30 -16.57 3.40 -3.93
CA PHE A 30 -17.36 2.40 -3.22
C PHE A 30 -17.68 2.91 -1.82
N THR A 31 -18.93 2.80 -1.40
CA THR A 31 -19.35 3.18 -0.05
C THR A 31 -20.28 2.11 0.51
N ASP A 32 -20.04 1.69 1.76
CA ASP A 32 -20.86 0.72 2.49
C ASP A 32 -21.09 -0.61 1.73
N CYS A 33 -20.11 -1.03 0.91
CA CYS A 33 -20.13 -2.31 0.19
C CYS A 33 -19.62 -3.43 1.09
N ARG A 34 -20.20 -4.64 1.02
CA ARG A 34 -19.75 -5.78 1.84
C ARG A 34 -18.42 -6.33 1.36
N ASN A 35 -18.35 -6.71 0.09
CA ASN A 35 -17.13 -7.20 -0.54
C ASN A 35 -16.89 -6.44 -1.84
N ILE A 36 -15.66 -5.99 -2.05
CA ILE A 36 -15.21 -5.37 -3.30
C ILE A 36 -14.12 -6.23 -3.91
N VAL A 37 -14.35 -6.71 -5.13
CA VAL A 37 -13.38 -7.45 -5.93
C VAL A 37 -13.25 -6.77 -7.28
N SER A 38 -12.07 -6.22 -7.56
CA SER A 38 -11.77 -5.62 -8.86
C SER A 38 -10.61 -6.31 -9.55
N ARG A 39 -10.79 -6.55 -10.86
CA ARG A 39 -9.76 -7.05 -11.77
C ARG A 39 -9.70 -6.13 -12.97
N ILE A 40 -8.59 -5.42 -13.11
CA ILE A 40 -8.35 -4.49 -14.21
C ILE A 40 -7.17 -5.02 -15.01
N LEU A 41 -7.40 -5.30 -16.29
CA LEU A 41 -6.35 -5.77 -17.17
C LEU A 41 -5.52 -4.58 -17.67
N ASN A 42 -6.14 -3.65 -18.40
CA ASN A 42 -5.47 -2.45 -18.88
C ASN A 42 -6.31 -1.20 -18.59
N SER A 43 -5.68 -0.21 -17.99
CA SER A 43 -6.20 1.16 -17.94
C SER A 43 -5.06 2.14 -18.17
N PHE A 44 -5.32 3.38 -18.56
CA PHE A 44 -4.27 4.41 -18.49
C PHE A 44 -4.17 4.97 -17.06
N CYS A 45 -5.30 5.30 -16.44
CA CYS A 45 -5.38 5.75 -15.07
C CYS A 45 -6.46 5.03 -14.27
N ILE A 46 -6.20 4.85 -12.98
CA ILE A 46 -7.11 4.22 -12.02
C ILE A 46 -7.10 5.07 -10.76
N ASP A 47 -8.26 5.54 -10.32
CA ASP A 47 -8.47 6.12 -9.00
C ASP A 47 -9.62 5.38 -8.32
N VAL A 48 -9.32 4.72 -7.20
CA VAL A 48 -10.29 3.96 -6.42
C VAL A 48 -10.39 4.55 -5.03
N ILE A 49 -11.61 4.80 -4.60
CA ILE A 49 -11.95 5.17 -3.23
C ILE A 49 -12.88 4.09 -2.70
N ALA A 50 -12.57 3.52 -1.54
CA ALA A 50 -13.44 2.58 -0.84
C ALA A 50 -13.62 3.03 0.61
N LEU A 51 -14.88 3.19 1.03
CA LEU A 51 -15.27 3.69 2.34
C LEU A 51 -16.20 2.67 3.02
N ASN A 52 -15.90 2.34 4.27
CA ASN A 52 -16.72 1.45 5.11
C ASN A 52 -17.02 0.09 4.45
N SER A 53 -16.00 -0.49 3.82
CA SER A 53 -16.11 -1.80 3.19
C SER A 53 -15.16 -2.77 3.87
N PRO A 54 -15.67 -3.82 4.53
CA PRO A 54 -14.82 -4.69 5.34
C PRO A 54 -13.81 -5.43 4.48
N ASP A 55 -14.18 -5.88 3.28
CA ASP A 55 -13.33 -6.72 2.45
C ASP A 55 -13.10 -6.10 1.07
N ILE A 56 -11.85 -5.72 0.81
CA ILE A 56 -11.43 -5.09 -0.44
C ILE A 56 -10.30 -5.88 -1.07
N SER A 57 -10.48 -6.25 -2.34
CA SER A 57 -9.44 -6.88 -3.14
C SER A 57 -9.36 -6.27 -4.53
N GLY A 58 -8.16 -5.85 -4.92
CA GLY A 58 -7.88 -5.25 -6.21
C GLY A 58 -6.71 -5.92 -6.90
N ARG A 59 -6.87 -6.19 -8.20
CA ARG A 59 -5.78 -6.62 -9.07
C ARG A 59 -5.73 -5.74 -10.31
N VAL A 60 -4.57 -5.15 -10.56
CA VAL A 60 -4.29 -4.38 -11.77
C VAL A 60 -3.09 -5.01 -12.47
N LEU A 61 -3.26 -5.31 -13.77
CA LEU A 61 -2.19 -5.89 -14.57
C LEU A 61 -1.32 -4.77 -15.17
N ASN A 62 -1.92 -3.85 -15.93
CA ASN A 62 -1.22 -2.71 -16.53
C ASN A 62 -1.97 -1.39 -16.28
N SER A 63 -1.25 -0.40 -15.76
CA SER A 63 -1.71 1.00 -15.74
C SER A 63 -0.54 1.96 -15.92
N SER A 64 -0.78 3.23 -16.24
CA SER A 64 0.27 4.25 -16.06
C SER A 64 0.21 4.82 -14.64
N TYR A 65 -1.00 5.08 -14.15
CA TYR A 65 -1.23 5.67 -12.83
C TYR A 65 -2.26 4.88 -12.04
N ILE A 66 -1.97 4.63 -10.76
CA ILE A 66 -2.88 3.99 -9.83
C ILE A 66 -2.90 4.77 -8.53
N SER A 67 -4.08 5.20 -8.13
CA SER A 67 -4.40 5.78 -6.84
C SER A 67 -5.45 4.91 -6.16
N THR A 68 -5.15 4.43 -4.95
CA THR A 68 -6.10 3.68 -4.13
C THR A 68 -6.18 4.34 -2.76
N ARG A 69 -7.41 4.67 -2.34
CA ARG A 69 -7.73 5.19 -1.01
C ARG A 69 -8.75 4.27 -0.34
N VAL A 70 -8.37 3.72 0.80
CA VAL A 70 -9.24 2.85 1.60
C VAL A 70 -9.41 3.45 2.99
N LEU A 71 -10.66 3.53 3.46
CA LEU A 71 -11.02 4.00 4.78
C LEU A 71 -11.98 3.02 5.45
N ASN A 72 -11.67 2.62 6.69
CA ASN A 72 -12.50 1.74 7.51
C ASN A 72 -12.79 0.39 6.82
N SER A 73 -11.81 -0.50 6.86
CA SER A 73 -11.92 -1.87 6.34
C SER A 73 -11.39 -2.88 7.34
N SER A 74 -11.75 -4.15 7.18
CA SER A 74 -11.14 -5.24 7.93
C SER A 74 -9.92 -5.77 7.18
N TYR A 75 -10.05 -5.92 5.86
CA TYR A 75 -9.06 -6.49 4.98
C TYR A 75 -8.94 -5.66 3.69
N ASP A 76 -7.72 -5.25 3.37
CA ASP A 76 -7.36 -4.67 2.07
C ASP A 76 -6.24 -5.49 1.42
N SER A 77 -6.49 -6.01 0.22
CA SER A 77 -5.48 -6.67 -0.60
C SER A 77 -5.38 -6.04 -1.99
N THR A 78 -4.28 -5.34 -2.23
CA THR A 78 -3.99 -4.72 -3.53
C THR A 78 -2.81 -5.41 -4.21
N ARG A 79 -2.96 -5.76 -5.50
CA ARG A 79 -1.88 -6.30 -6.35
C ARG A 79 -1.77 -5.51 -7.64
N VAL A 80 -0.57 -5.00 -7.91
CA VAL A 80 -0.22 -4.28 -9.13
C VAL A 80 0.98 -4.96 -9.78
N LEU A 81 0.92 -5.21 -11.08
CA LEU A 81 1.98 -5.93 -11.80
C LEU A 81 2.88 -5.02 -12.65
N ASN A 82 2.32 -4.08 -13.42
CA ASN A 82 3.07 -3.09 -14.17
C ASN A 82 2.40 -1.72 -14.00
N SER A 83 3.14 -0.72 -13.52
CA SER A 83 2.67 0.66 -13.49
C SER A 83 3.82 1.65 -13.67
N SER A 84 3.54 2.91 -14.03
CA SER A 84 4.56 3.96 -13.84
C SER A 84 4.52 4.46 -12.40
N TYR A 85 3.32 4.70 -11.86
CA TYR A 85 3.11 5.23 -10.52
C TYR A 85 2.04 4.45 -9.76
N VAL A 86 2.32 4.13 -8.50
CA VAL A 86 1.37 3.52 -7.57
C VAL A 86 1.35 4.32 -6.27
N SER A 87 0.18 4.82 -5.90
CA SER A 87 -0.07 5.47 -4.63
C SER A 87 -1.19 4.76 -3.89
N THR A 88 -0.87 4.16 -2.75
CA THR A 88 -1.85 3.49 -1.88
C THR A 88 -1.90 4.22 -0.55
N ARG A 89 -3.11 4.59 -0.12
CA ARG A 89 -3.36 5.13 1.23
C ARG A 89 -4.47 4.33 1.90
N VAL A 90 -4.14 3.74 3.04
CA VAL A 90 -5.07 2.96 3.86
C VAL A 90 -5.15 3.59 5.24
N LEU A 91 -6.37 3.85 5.70
CA LEU A 91 -6.65 4.37 7.03
C LEU A 91 -7.63 3.45 7.75
N ASN A 92 -7.28 3.08 8.99
CA ASN A 92 -8.08 2.21 9.85
C ASN A 92 -8.45 0.88 9.18
N CYS A 93 -7.46 0.00 9.05
CA CYS A 93 -7.66 -1.32 8.46
C CYS A 93 -6.96 -2.40 9.28
N SER A 94 -7.67 -3.45 9.73
CA SER A 94 -7.05 -4.50 10.55
C SER A 94 -5.89 -5.20 9.83
N TYR A 95 -6.08 -5.55 8.55
CA TYR A 95 -5.08 -6.26 7.75
C TYR A 95 -4.87 -5.61 6.38
N VAL A 96 -3.63 -5.19 6.10
CA VAL A 96 -3.24 -4.62 4.82
C VAL A 96 -2.23 -5.52 4.13
N SER A 97 -2.50 -5.89 2.87
CA SER A 97 -1.57 -6.63 2.02
C SER A 97 -1.41 -5.94 0.67
N THR A 98 -0.27 -5.27 0.48
CA THR A 98 0.07 -4.61 -0.78
C THR A 98 1.20 -5.37 -1.47
N ARG A 99 1.00 -5.71 -2.75
CA ARG A 99 2.05 -6.24 -3.62
C ARG A 99 2.16 -5.42 -4.89
N VAL A 100 3.34 -4.87 -5.15
CA VAL A 100 3.64 -4.09 -6.37
C VAL A 100 4.86 -4.68 -7.06
N LEU A 101 4.74 -4.93 -8.36
CA LEU A 101 5.86 -5.31 -9.22
C LEU A 101 6.04 -4.25 -10.31
N ASN A 102 7.26 -4.18 -10.85
CA ASN A 102 7.63 -3.45 -12.06
C ASN A 102 6.97 -2.06 -12.16
N SER A 103 7.27 -1.17 -11.20
CA SER A 103 6.84 0.22 -11.24
C SER A 103 7.97 1.22 -11.07
N SER A 104 7.86 2.39 -11.69
CA SER A 104 8.89 3.43 -11.51
C SER A 104 8.82 4.00 -10.09
N TYR A 105 7.62 4.29 -9.59
CA TYR A 105 7.42 4.90 -8.27
C TYR A 105 6.31 4.20 -7.50
N VAL A 106 6.59 3.87 -6.24
CA VAL A 106 5.63 3.29 -5.30
C VAL A 106 5.61 4.11 -4.01
N SER A 107 4.43 4.63 -3.64
CA SER A 107 4.18 5.30 -2.37
C SER A 107 3.06 4.59 -1.63
N THR A 108 3.36 4.03 -0.46
CA THR A 108 2.37 3.35 0.38
C THR A 108 2.30 4.02 1.76
N ARG A 109 1.10 4.39 2.19
CA ARG A 109 0.84 4.90 3.54
C ARG A 109 -0.24 4.08 4.22
N VAL A 110 0.06 3.50 5.38
CA VAL A 110 -0.87 2.70 6.20
C VAL A 110 -0.86 3.26 7.61
N LEU A 111 -1.91 3.97 8.03
CA LEU A 111 -1.84 4.80 9.25
C LEU A 111 -2.23 4.10 10.55
N TYR A 112 -3.14 3.13 10.47
CA TYR A 112 -3.63 2.37 11.61
C TYR A 112 -3.99 0.97 11.12
N SER A 113 -3.23 -0.03 11.56
CA SER A 113 -3.51 -1.42 11.22
C SER A 113 -3.02 -2.39 12.28
N SER A 114 -3.68 -3.54 12.45
CA SER A 114 -3.10 -4.59 13.28
C SER A 114 -1.90 -5.25 12.58
N TYR A 115 -2.02 -5.43 11.26
CA TYR A 115 -1.01 -6.08 10.44
C TYR A 115 -0.86 -5.39 9.08
N ALA A 116 0.36 -5.02 8.73
CA ALA A 116 0.72 -4.49 7.42
C ALA A 116 1.79 -5.37 6.75
N SER A 117 1.46 -5.95 5.59
CA SER A 117 2.43 -6.64 4.73
C SER A 117 2.56 -5.96 3.38
N ILE A 118 3.77 -5.48 3.09
CA ILE A 118 4.07 -4.69 1.90
C ILE A 118 5.20 -5.39 1.15
N ARG A 119 4.97 -5.76 -0.11
CA ARG A 119 5.95 -6.42 -0.97
C ARG A 119 6.13 -5.63 -2.26
N VAL A 120 7.35 -5.20 -2.54
CA VAL A 120 7.68 -4.36 -3.69
C VAL A 120 8.89 -4.95 -4.39
N LEU A 121 8.79 -5.22 -5.70
CA LEU A 121 9.87 -5.85 -6.49
C LEU A 121 10.09 -5.15 -7.82
N ASN A 122 11.36 -4.92 -8.18
CA ASN A 122 11.78 -4.30 -9.44
C ASN A 122 11.20 -2.90 -9.63
N ASN A 123 11.49 -1.97 -8.71
CA ASN A 123 10.98 -0.59 -8.78
C ASN A 123 12.09 0.44 -8.68
N SER A 124 11.96 1.61 -9.29
CA SER A 124 13.02 2.62 -9.16
C SER A 124 12.99 3.31 -7.80
N TYR A 125 11.81 3.71 -7.33
CA TYR A 125 11.63 4.44 -6.07
C TYR A 125 10.51 3.85 -5.23
N VAL A 126 10.79 3.62 -3.95
CA VAL A 126 9.82 3.10 -2.99
C VAL A 126 9.80 3.98 -1.74
N SER A 127 8.62 4.46 -1.37
CA SER A 127 8.36 5.15 -0.12
C SER A 127 7.23 4.46 0.64
N THR A 128 7.51 4.05 1.86
CA THR A 128 6.54 3.35 2.71
C THR A 128 6.48 3.99 4.07
N VAL A 129 5.29 4.33 4.54
CA VAL A 129 5.05 4.91 5.86
C VAL A 129 3.97 4.10 6.57
N VAL A 130 4.32 3.50 7.71
CA VAL A 130 3.42 2.66 8.51
C VAL A 130 3.52 3.02 10.00
N PRO A 131 2.78 4.04 10.47
CA PRO A 131 2.63 4.28 11.89
C PRO A 131 1.58 3.35 12.52
N ASN A 132 1.63 3.26 13.85
CA ASN A 132 0.59 2.68 14.72
C ASN A 132 0.09 1.33 14.22
N SER A 133 1.02 0.39 14.04
CA SER A 133 0.68 -0.96 13.61
C SER A 133 1.34 -2.02 14.45
N SER A 134 0.59 -3.01 14.94
CA SER A 134 1.16 -4.03 15.84
C SER A 134 2.25 -4.86 15.16
N TYR A 135 2.02 -5.23 13.89
CA TYR A 135 2.96 -6.02 13.09
C TYR A 135 3.15 -5.42 11.71
N VAL A 136 4.41 -5.20 11.34
CA VAL A 136 4.78 -4.68 10.02
C VAL A 136 5.78 -5.63 9.38
N SER A 137 5.49 -6.07 8.16
CA SER A 137 6.38 -6.89 7.34
C SER A 137 6.58 -6.22 5.98
N THR A 138 7.76 -5.68 5.74
CA THR A 138 8.09 -5.10 4.43
C THR A 138 9.16 -5.92 3.74
N ARG A 139 8.98 -6.14 2.43
CA ARG A 139 9.98 -6.78 1.58
C ARG A 139 10.13 -5.96 0.32
N VAL A 140 11.31 -5.39 0.14
CA VAL A 140 11.67 -4.61 -1.04
C VAL A 140 12.90 -5.26 -1.65
N LEU A 141 12.86 -5.53 -2.96
CA LEU A 141 13.94 -6.19 -3.70
C LEU A 141 14.11 -5.52 -5.06
N ASN A 142 15.35 -5.46 -5.54
CA ASN A 142 15.71 -4.86 -6.83
C ASN A 142 15.13 -3.45 -6.98
N CYS A 143 15.38 -2.59 -6.00
CA CYS A 143 14.94 -1.20 -6.05
C CYS A 143 16.11 -0.24 -5.93
N SER A 144 16.08 0.87 -6.70
CA SER A 144 17.20 1.82 -6.71
C SER A 144 17.20 2.71 -5.46
N ASN A 145 16.03 3.21 -5.06
CA ASN A 145 15.87 4.07 -3.89
C ASN A 145 14.71 3.59 -3.02
N VAL A 146 14.99 3.39 -1.74
CA VAL A 146 14.01 2.88 -0.77
C VAL A 146 14.01 3.75 0.47
N SER A 147 12.82 4.20 0.87
CA SER A 147 12.57 4.87 2.14
C SER A 147 11.44 4.15 2.86
N THR A 148 11.70 3.63 4.04
CA THR A 148 10.69 3.01 4.89
C THR A 148 10.72 3.66 6.27
N VAL A 149 9.53 4.08 6.72
CA VAL A 149 9.32 4.68 8.03
C VAL A 149 8.24 3.88 8.73
N VAL A 150 8.58 3.30 9.87
CA VAL A 150 7.66 2.55 10.72
C VAL A 150 7.71 3.15 12.12
N LEU A 151 6.56 3.52 12.67
CA LEU A 151 6.44 4.21 13.96
C LEU A 151 5.44 3.46 14.84
N ASN A 152 5.69 3.42 16.15
CA ASN A 152 4.75 2.86 17.14
C ASN A 152 4.27 1.45 16.76
N SER A 153 5.23 0.58 16.45
CA SER A 153 4.97 -0.82 16.10
C SER A 153 5.57 -1.77 17.11
N SER A 154 4.83 -2.81 17.45
CA SER A 154 5.30 -3.84 18.39
C SER A 154 6.32 -4.77 17.75
N ASN A 155 6.13 -5.10 16.46
CA ASN A 155 7.03 -5.99 15.73
C ASN A 155 7.22 -5.50 14.29
N VAL A 156 8.48 -5.46 13.85
CA VAL A 156 8.85 -5.00 12.51
C VAL A 156 9.81 -6.02 11.87
N TYR A 157 9.44 -6.55 10.72
CA TYR A 157 10.27 -7.39 9.86
C TYR A 157 10.57 -6.66 8.55
N GLN A 158 11.84 -6.63 8.16
CA GLN A 158 12.29 -6.02 6.91
C GLN A 158 13.33 -6.88 6.20
N SER A 159 13.39 -6.78 4.87
CA SER A 159 14.44 -7.40 4.06
C SER A 159 15.76 -6.64 4.16
N PRO A 160 16.92 -7.32 4.06
CA PRO A 160 18.25 -6.73 4.31
C PRO A 160 18.69 -5.64 3.31
N GLU A 161 18.03 -5.53 2.14
CA GLU A 161 18.37 -4.53 1.11
C GLU A 161 17.73 -3.14 1.33
N GLN A 162 17.20 -2.84 2.52
CA GLN A 162 16.52 -1.57 2.80
C GLN A 162 17.41 -0.59 3.58
N HIS A 163 17.59 0.62 3.06
CA HIS A 163 18.05 1.77 3.85
C HIS A 163 16.89 2.27 4.72
N LEU A 164 17.13 2.40 6.02
CA LEU A 164 16.09 2.48 7.04
C LEU A 164 16.21 3.75 7.90
N CYS A 165 15.08 4.43 8.12
CA CYS A 165 14.91 5.41 9.20
C CYS A 165 13.81 4.91 10.15
N LEU A 166 14.19 4.24 11.24
CA LEU A 166 13.28 3.90 12.33
C LEU A 166 13.21 5.08 13.30
N TYR A 167 12.00 5.42 13.71
CA TYR A 167 11.79 6.27 14.89
C TYR A 167 10.83 5.52 15.81
N GLN A 168 11.40 4.79 16.76
CA GLN A 168 10.65 4.12 17.82
C GLN A 168 10.45 5.13 18.95
N SER A 169 9.29 5.07 19.61
CA SER A 169 8.93 5.93 20.75
C SER A 169 9.99 5.87 21.87
N PRO A 170 9.98 6.79 22.86
CA PRO A 170 11.17 7.25 23.60
C PRO A 170 11.80 6.28 24.60
N GLU A 171 11.53 4.97 24.52
CA GLU A 171 12.07 3.96 25.44
C GLU A 171 13.00 2.94 24.79
N LEU A 172 13.23 2.94 23.46
CA LEU A 172 14.16 1.98 22.84
C LEU A 172 15.01 2.57 21.72
N HIS A 173 16.31 2.24 21.81
CA HIS A 173 17.47 2.76 21.08
C HIS A 173 17.32 2.94 19.55
N LEU A 174 17.92 4.04 19.08
CA LEU A 174 18.05 4.46 17.69
C LEU A 174 19.18 3.68 16.98
N CYS A 175 18.84 2.85 15.98
CA CYS A 175 19.84 2.20 15.12
C CYS A 175 19.74 2.75 13.68
N LEU A 176 20.73 3.54 13.27
CA LEU A 176 20.89 3.98 11.87
C LEU A 176 21.78 2.98 11.11
N TYR A 177 21.26 2.42 10.01
CA TYR A 177 22.03 1.56 9.11
C TYR A 177 22.34 2.32 7.83
N GLN A 178 23.53 2.95 7.77
CA GLN A 178 23.89 3.85 6.68
C GLN A 178 24.74 3.21 5.57
N SER A 179 25.33 2.03 5.79
CA SER A 179 26.07 1.25 4.78
C SER A 179 26.49 -0.12 5.38
N PRO A 180 26.91 -1.12 4.58
CA PRO A 180 27.35 -2.43 5.11
C PRO A 180 28.59 -2.39 6.01
N GLU A 181 29.26 -1.24 6.20
CA GLU A 181 30.52 -1.15 6.96
C GLU A 181 30.49 -0.21 8.18
N GLN A 182 29.36 0.42 8.52
CA GLN A 182 29.31 1.31 9.69
C GLN A 182 28.06 1.06 10.56
N LEU A 183 28.30 0.43 11.71
CA LEU A 183 27.35 0.30 12.81
C LEU A 183 27.62 1.45 13.80
N LEU A 184 26.78 2.49 13.81
CA LEU A 184 26.84 3.53 14.84
C LEU A 184 25.65 3.38 15.77
N CYS A 185 25.89 2.79 16.95
CA CYS A 185 24.98 2.84 18.08
C CYS A 185 25.27 4.14 18.85
N LEU A 186 24.37 5.13 18.80
CA LEU A 186 24.47 6.30 19.67
C LEU A 186 23.77 5.98 21.00
N PRO A 187 24.48 6.00 22.14
CA PRO A 187 23.84 5.96 23.44
C PRO A 187 23.12 7.28 23.70
N GLU A 188 22.03 7.21 24.46
CA GLU A 188 21.28 8.37 24.95
C GLU A 188 22.21 9.25 25.81
N SER A 189 22.20 10.56 25.55
CA SER A 189 22.73 11.60 26.44
C SER A 189 21.62 12.18 27.29
#